data_AF-A0A7C2RKL9-F1
#
_entry.id   AF-A0A7C2RKL9-F1
#
_cell.length_a   1.000
_cell.length_b   1.000
_cell.length_c   1.000
_cell.angle_alpha   90.00
_cell.angle_beta   90.00
_cell.angle_gamma   90.00
#
_symmetry.space_group_name_H-M   'P 1'
#
loop_
_entity.id
_entity.type
_entity.pdbx_description
1 polymer ?
#
loop_
_entity_poly.entity_id
_entity_poly.type
_entity_poly.pdbx_seq_one_letter_code
_entity_poly.pdbx_strand_id
1 'polypeptide(L)'
;MELAEKVSQLPAATGVYLFKDALGKVIYVGKANSLRQRVRSYFAEGRWQDAKTGTLVREAADVETIVVDTENEALALENNLIKQHQPRFNVLLRDD
;
A
#
# COMPACT_ATOMS: atom_id res chain seq x y z
N MET A 1 16.20 -7.78 -3.46
CA MET A 1 15.12 -8.41 -2.69
C MET A 1 13.87 -8.32 -3.53
N GLU A 2 13.22 -9.44 -3.81
CA GLU A 2 11.95 -9.41 -4.54
C GLU A 2 10.86 -8.79 -3.66
N LEU A 3 9.89 -8.10 -4.26
CA LEU A 3 8.80 -7.45 -3.53
C LEU A 3 8.07 -8.42 -2.59
N ALA A 4 7.86 -9.67 -3.02
CA ALA A 4 7.25 -10.72 -2.21
C ALA A 4 8.02 -11.02 -0.91
N GLU A 5 9.36 -11.04 -0.99
CA GLU A 5 10.23 -11.24 0.17
C GLU A 5 10.14 -10.06 1.14
N LYS A 6 10.17 -8.82 0.63
CA LYS A 6 10.01 -7.60 1.44
C LYS A 6 8.67 -7.58 2.17
N VAL A 7 7.59 -7.96 1.49
CA VAL A 7 6.23 -8.05 2.06
C VAL A 7 6.16 -9.04 3.23
N SER A 8 6.94 -10.12 3.18
CA SER A 8 6.98 -11.11 4.25
C SER A 8 7.62 -10.57 5.55
N GLN A 9 8.52 -9.60 5.43
CA GLN A 9 9.30 -9.01 6.53
C GLN A 9 8.64 -7.76 7.13
N LEU A 10 7.56 -7.24 6.54
CA LEU A 10 6.86 -6.06 7.04
C LEU A 10 6.40 -6.25 8.50
N PRO A 11 6.32 -5.17 9.29
CA PRO A 11 5.85 -5.26 10.67
C PRO A 11 4.36 -5.64 10.74
N ALA A 12 4.00 -6.43 11.75
CA ALA A 12 2.60 -6.66 12.11
C ALA A 12 2.12 -5.57 13.07
N ALA A 13 2.13 -4.32 12.60
CA ALA A 13 1.80 -3.14 13.39
C ALA A 13 0.89 -2.18 12.61
N THR A 14 0.27 -1.25 13.33
CA THR A 14 -0.51 -0.16 12.77
C THR A 14 0.38 0.81 12.00
N GLY A 15 -0.08 1.29 10.84
CA GLY A 15 0.71 2.19 10.03
C GLY A 15 0.13 2.48 8.67
N VAL A 16 0.95 3.18 7.87
CA VAL A 16 0.68 3.51 6.47
C VAL A 16 1.68 2.79 5.58
N TYR A 17 1.23 2.25 4.45
CA TYR A 17 2.07 1.66 3.40
C TYR A 17 1.98 2.47 2.12
N LEU A 18 3.10 2.52 1.39
CA LEU A 18 3.24 3.21 0.12
C LEU A 18 3.76 2.23 -0.93
N PHE A 19 2.97 1.96 -1.97
CA PHE A 19 3.48 1.25 -3.13
C PHE A 19 4.17 2.22 -4.08
N LYS A 20 5.31 1.80 -4.60
CA LYS A 20 6.11 2.55 -5.56
C LYS A 20 6.32 1.76 -6.84
N ASP A 21 6.38 2.46 -7.96
CA ASP A 21 6.78 1.86 -9.24
C ASP A 21 8.30 1.67 -9.34
N ALA A 22 8.75 1.10 -10.45
CA ALA A 22 10.17 0.85 -10.71
C ALA A 22 11.04 2.13 -10.78
N LEU A 23 10.42 3.31 -10.92
CA LEU A 23 11.09 4.61 -10.91
C LEU A 23 11.09 5.25 -9.52
N GLY A 24 10.54 4.56 -8.51
CA GLY A 24 10.42 5.05 -7.14
C GLY A 24 9.27 6.02 -6.91
N LYS A 25 8.37 6.21 -7.88
CA LYS A 25 7.21 7.10 -7.73
C LYS A 25 6.14 6.40 -6.90
N VAL A 26 5.58 7.11 -5.92
CA VAL A 26 4.45 6.62 -5.13
C VAL A 26 3.21 6.52 -6.02
N ILE A 27 2.68 5.31 -6.18
CA ILE A 27 1.53 5.00 -7.02
C ILE A 27 0.26 4.71 -6.21
N TYR A 28 0.40 4.30 -4.95
CA TYR A 28 -0.70 4.08 -4.00
C TYR A 28 -0.25 4.27 -2.56
N VAL A 29 -1.13 4.77 -1.72
CA VAL A 29 -0.97 4.92 -0.27
C VAL A 29 -2.19 4.31 0.41
N GLY A 30 -2.00 3.54 1.49
CA GLY A 30 -3.10 3.06 2.30
C GLY A 30 -2.70 2.86 3.76
N LYS A 31 -3.67 2.83 4.67
CA LYS A 31 -3.46 2.50 6.09
C LYS A 31 -3.86 1.07 6.45
N ALA A 32 -3.31 0.57 7.55
CA ALA A 32 -3.64 -0.74 8.11
C ALA A 32 -3.41 -0.80 9.61
N ASN A 33 -4.19 -1.64 10.31
CA ASN A 33 -3.92 -2.04 11.70
C ASN A 33 -2.82 -3.11 11.78
N SER A 34 -2.56 -3.80 10.67
CA SER A 34 -1.45 -4.72 10.50
C SER A 34 -0.91 -4.58 9.08
N LEU A 35 0.22 -3.86 8.94
CA LEU A 35 0.88 -3.61 7.66
C LEU A 35 1.20 -4.92 6.93
N ARG A 36 1.78 -5.91 7.63
CA ARG A 36 2.07 -7.23 7.06
C ARG A 36 0.83 -7.91 6.49
N GLN A 37 -0.26 -7.99 7.26
CA GLN A 37 -1.47 -8.67 6.82
C GLN A 37 -2.12 -7.95 5.64
N ARG A 38 -2.21 -6.62 5.72
CA ARG A 38 -2.84 -5.81 4.68
C ARG A 38 -2.08 -5.89 3.37
N VAL A 39 -0.76 -5.69 3.40
CA VAL A 39 0.06 -5.73 2.18
C VAL A 39 0.07 -7.13 1.57
N ARG A 40 0.20 -8.20 2.38
CA ARG A 40 0.09 -9.59 1.89
C ARG A 40 -1.23 -9.87 1.17
N SER A 41 -2.34 -9.25 1.59
CA SER A 41 -3.66 -9.49 0.98
C SER A 41 -3.74 -9.07 -0.50
N TYR A 42 -2.87 -8.16 -0.96
CA TYR A 42 -2.79 -7.80 -2.37
C TYR A 42 -2.20 -8.93 -3.24
N PHE A 43 -1.37 -9.78 -2.65
CA PHE A 43 -0.70 -10.89 -3.34
C PHE A 43 -1.43 -12.23 -3.17
N ALA A 44 -2.52 -12.27 -2.41
CA ALA A 44 -3.32 -13.48 -2.25
C ALA A 44 -4.04 -13.85 -3.56
N GLU A 45 -4.15 -15.16 -3.82
CA GLU A 45 -4.82 -15.72 -4.99
C GLU A 45 -6.27 -15.20 -5.10
N GLY A 46 -6.71 -14.88 -6.32
CA GLY A 46 -8.06 -14.38 -6.61
C GLY A 46 -8.25 -12.87 -6.54
N ARG A 47 -7.44 -12.12 -5.78
CA ARG A 47 -7.49 -10.63 -5.73
C ARG A 47 -7.05 -9.96 -7.05
N TRP A 48 -6.31 -10.70 -7.87
CA TRP A 48 -5.81 -10.27 -9.17
C TRP A 48 -6.89 -10.29 -10.26
N GLN A 49 -8.04 -10.92 -9.97
CA GLN A 49 -9.20 -10.95 -10.87
C GLN A 49 -9.91 -9.59 -10.91
N ASP A 50 -9.76 -8.76 -9.88
CA ASP A 50 -10.10 -7.34 -9.95
C ASP A 50 -9.04 -6.63 -10.80
N ALA A 51 -9.47 -6.14 -11.97
CA ALA A 51 -8.61 -5.50 -12.95
C ALA A 51 -7.84 -4.30 -12.38
N LYS A 52 -8.42 -3.55 -11.44
CA LYS A 52 -7.78 -2.36 -10.85
C LYS A 52 -6.72 -2.76 -9.84
N THR A 53 -7.06 -3.66 -8.91
CA THR A 53 -6.13 -4.19 -7.90
C THR A 53 -4.97 -4.96 -8.54
N GLY A 54 -5.26 -5.80 -9.55
CA GLY A 54 -4.22 -6.52 -10.28
C GLY A 54 -3.25 -5.59 -11.03
N THR A 55 -3.72 -4.44 -11.52
CA THR A 55 -2.84 -3.46 -12.18
C THR A 55 -1.92 -2.75 -11.18
N LEU A 56 -2.41 -2.41 -9.98
CA LEU A 56 -1.55 -1.89 -8.91
C LEU A 56 -0.42 -2.85 -8.56
N VAL A 57 -0.74 -4.12 -8.34
CA VAL A 57 0.24 -5.13 -7.94
C VAL A 57 1.29 -5.37 -9.03
N ARG A 58 0.89 -5.35 -10.31
CA ARG A 58 1.82 -5.49 -11.44
C ARG A 58 2.77 -4.30 -11.60
N GLU A 59 2.32 -3.10 -11.28
CA GLU A 59 3.15 -1.90 -11.39
C GLU A 59 3.99 -1.62 -10.15
N ALA A 60 3.59 -2.14 -8.99
CA ALA A 60 4.36 -2.02 -7.77
C ALA A 60 5.68 -2.78 -7.88
N ALA A 61 6.78 -2.04 -7.80
CA ALA A 61 8.14 -2.59 -7.72
C ALA A 61 8.68 -2.54 -6.29
N ASP A 62 8.16 -1.64 -5.43
CA ASP A 62 8.55 -1.53 -4.04
C ASP A 62 7.38 -1.18 -3.11
N VAL A 63 7.57 -1.48 -1.81
CA VAL A 63 6.67 -1.07 -0.73
C VAL A 63 7.45 -0.46 0.42
N GLU A 64 7.03 0.71 0.88
CA GLU A 64 7.51 1.34 2.12
C GLU A 64 6.42 1.38 3.17
N THR A 65 6.82 1.44 4.44
CA THR A 65 5.90 1.48 5.57
C THR A 65 6.33 2.49 6.62
N ILE A 66 5.36 3.17 7.22
CA ILE A 66 5.55 4.04 8.38
C ILE A 66 4.66 3.49 9.49
N VAL A 67 5.28 3.05 10.59
CA VAL A 67 4.58 2.56 11.79
C VAL A 67 4.17 3.74 12.65
N VAL A 68 2.98 3.67 13.22
CA VAL A 68 2.41 4.67 14.15
C VAL A 68 1.74 3.95 15.31
N ASP A 69 1.47 4.69 16.39
CA ASP A 69 0.95 4.10 17.62
C ASP A 69 -0.57 3.91 17.57
N THR A 70 -1.28 4.74 16.80
CA THR A 70 -2.75 4.74 16.76
C THR A 70 -3.36 4.73 15.37
N GLU A 71 -4.58 4.22 15.24
CA GLU A 71 -5.33 4.25 13.98
C GLU A 71 -5.63 5.68 13.50
N ASN A 72 -5.82 6.62 14.42
CA ASN A 72 -6.07 8.02 14.11
C ASN A 72 -4.85 8.69 13.49
N GLU A 73 -3.65 8.39 14.01
CA GLU A 73 -2.40 8.84 13.39
C GLU A 73 -2.22 8.23 12.01
N ALA A 74 -2.53 6.95 11.84
CA ALA A 74 -2.45 6.29 10.54
C ALA A 74 -3.38 6.96 9.52
N LEU A 75 -4.61 7.30 9.93
CA LEU A 75 -5.58 8.03 9.11
C LEU A 75 -5.10 9.44 8.75
N ALA A 76 -4.58 10.19 9.72
CA ALA A 76 -4.07 11.54 9.48
C ALA A 76 -2.87 11.51 8.52
N LEU A 77 -1.94 10.57 8.75
CA LEU A 77 -0.74 10.39 7.93
C LEU A 77 -1.07 9.94 6.50
N GLU A 78 -1.97 8.96 6.34
CA GLU A 78 -2.47 8.51 5.04
C GLU A 78 -3.03 9.69 4.24
N ASN A 79 -3.92 10.48 4.85
CA ASN A 79 -4.51 11.64 4.20
C ASN A 79 -3.46 12.67 3.77
N ASN A 80 -2.45 12.93 4.61
CA ASN A 80 -1.37 13.85 4.27
C ASN A 80 -0.52 13.32 3.11
N LEU A 81 -0.17 12.03 3.12
CA LEU A 81 0.63 11.41 2.06
C LEU A 81 -0.14 11.32 0.73
N ILE A 82 -1.45 11.05 0.76
CA ILE A 82 -2.29 11.08 -0.45
C ILE A 82 -2.33 12.50 -1.03
N LYS A 83 -2.49 13.53 -0.19
CA LYS A 83 -2.46 14.93 -0.65
C LYS A 83 -1.09 15.33 -1.22
N GLN A 84 0.00 14.88 -0.59
CA GLN A 84 1.36 15.20 -0.98
C GLN A 84 1.76 14.52 -2.30
N HIS A 85 1.46 13.23 -2.44
CA HIS A 85 1.93 12.43 -3.58
C HIS A 85 0.92 12.35 -4.73
N GLN A 86 -0.36 12.64 -4.47
CA GLN A 86 -1.48 12.47 -5.39
C GLN A 86 -1.40 11.15 -6.19
N PRO A 87 -1.32 9.99 -5.50
CA PRO A 87 -1.03 8.73 -6.16
C PRO A 87 -2.18 8.32 -7.09
N ARG A 88 -1.85 7.93 -8.32
CA ARG A 88 -2.85 7.65 -9.36
C ARG A 88 -3.88 6.59 -8.93
N PHE A 89 -3.46 5.56 -8.20
CA PHE A 89 -4.37 4.50 -7.78
C PHE A 89 -5.27 4.88 -6.60
N ASN A 90 -4.90 5.88 -5.78
CA ASN A 90 -5.81 6.39 -4.75
C ASN A 90 -7.03 7.12 -5.34
N VAL A 91 -6.92 7.62 -6.57
CA VAL A 91 -8.04 8.19 -7.31
C VAL A 91 -8.84 7.08 -8.00
N LEU A 92 -8.16 6.16 -8.70
CA LEU A 92 -8.80 5.09 -9.48
C LEU A 92 -9.56 4.05 -8.63
N LEU A 93 -9.14 3.86 -7.38
CA LEU A 93 -9.73 2.92 -6.42
C LEU A 93 -10.75 3.59 -5.47
N ARG A 94 -11.10 4.87 -5.69
CA ARG A 94 -11.97 5.64 -4.79
C ARG A 94 -13.48 5.43 -5.03
N ASP A 95 -13.87 4.56 -5.96
CA ASP A 95 -15.25 4.40 -6.44
C ASP A 95 -15.93 3.07 -6.03
N ASP A 96 -15.83 2.66 -4.77
CA ASP A 96 -16.76 1.68 -4.15
C ASP A 96 -17.25 2.20 -2.78
#